data_AF-A0A8S9HA14-F1
#
_entry.id   AF-A0A8S9HA14-F1
#
_cell.length_a   1.000
_cell.length_b   1.000
_cell.length_c   1.000
_cell.angle_alpha   90.00
_cell.angle_beta   90.00
_cell.angle_gamma   90.00
#
_symmetry.space_group_name_H-M   'P 1'
#
loop_
_entity.id
_entity.type
_entity.pdbx_description
1 polymer ?
#
loop_
_entity_poly.entity_id
_entity_poly.type
_entity_poly.pdbx_seq_one_letter_code
_entity_poly.pdbx_strand_id
1 'polypeptide(L)'
;MFYSFCSITPTFSSSLQDDFIKCLHRNTHIDFPLNQTFFAPAKNVSMFNEVLESTAQNLRFLTKSMPKPGFICNPIDESHVQNSIICSTKLDIHLRIRSGGHDYEGLSSGPADDQEPAVHPPRAHC
;
A
#
# COMPACT_ATOMS: atom_id res chain seq x y z
N MET A 1 3.01 -38.71 6.32
CA MET A 1 2.21 -37.55 5.89
C MET A 1 3.14 -36.34 5.84
N PHE A 2 3.61 -35.95 4.65
CA PHE A 2 4.41 -34.74 4.48
C PHE A 2 3.49 -33.65 3.93
N TYR A 3 3.17 -32.65 4.75
CA TYR A 3 2.50 -31.44 4.26
C TYR A 3 3.58 -30.46 3.81
N SER A 4 3.70 -30.26 2.49
CA SER A 4 4.50 -29.19 1.92
C SER A 4 3.62 -27.94 1.80
N PHE A 5 3.87 -26.93 2.64
CA PHE A 5 3.23 -25.63 2.51
C PHE A 5 4.13 -24.73 1.65
N CYS A 6 3.74 -24.52 0.39
CA CYS A 6 4.36 -23.53 -0.47
C CYS A 6 3.67 -22.18 -0.23
N SER A 7 4.24 -21.35 0.64
CA SER A 7 3.82 -19.94 0.77
C SER A 7 4.49 -19.12 -0.33
N ILE A 8 3.79 -18.90 -1.44
CA ILE A 8 4.20 -17.91 -2.45
C ILE A 8 3.87 -16.53 -1.86
N THR A 9 4.85 -15.87 -1.24
CA THR A 9 4.73 -14.44 -0.96
C THR A 9 4.93 -13.70 -2.27
N PRO A 10 4.06 -12.75 -2.66
CA PRO A 10 4.32 -11.92 -3.84
C PRO A 10 5.65 -11.19 -3.64
N THR A 11 6.67 -11.56 -4.43
CA THR A 11 7.95 -10.86 -4.45
C THR A 11 7.75 -9.56 -5.21
N PHE A 12 7.63 -8.47 -4.47
CA PHE A 12 7.65 -7.14 -5.06
C PHE A 12 9.07 -6.82 -5.51
N SER A 13 9.25 -6.47 -6.78
CA SER A 13 10.58 -6.15 -7.30
C SER A 13 11.05 -4.80 -6.75
N SER A 14 12.36 -4.67 -6.52
CA SER A 14 12.98 -3.38 -6.19
C SER A 14 12.66 -2.33 -7.25
N SER A 15 12.56 -2.74 -8.53
CA SER A 15 12.23 -1.86 -9.65
C SER A 15 10.85 -1.21 -9.52
N LEU A 16 9.82 -1.97 -9.10
CA LEU A 16 8.47 -1.41 -8.93
C LEU A 16 8.42 -0.40 -7.78
N GLN A 17 9.20 -0.62 -6.72
CA GLN A 17 9.31 0.36 -5.62
C GLN A 17 9.97 1.64 -6.12
N ASP A 18 11.06 1.52 -6.89
CA ASP A 18 11.77 2.67 -7.41
C ASP A 18 10.90 3.47 -8.40
N ASP A 19 10.11 2.79 -9.23
CA ASP A 19 9.17 3.44 -10.15
C ASP A 19 8.03 4.12 -9.41
N PHE A 20 7.54 3.52 -8.32
CA PHE A 20 6.59 4.17 -7.42
C PHE A 20 7.16 5.43 -6.78
N ILE A 21 8.39 5.39 -6.26
CA ILE A 21 9.08 6.54 -5.66
C ILE A 21 9.24 7.67 -6.70
N LYS A 22 9.68 7.32 -7.92
CA LYS A 22 9.81 8.30 -9.03
C LYS A 22 8.46 8.91 -9.39
N CYS A 23 7.41 8.10 -9.46
CA CYS A 23 6.07 8.59 -9.73
C CYS A 23 5.62 9.56 -8.61
N LEU A 24 5.80 9.19 -7.35
CA LEU A 24 5.39 10.01 -6.21
C LEU A 24 6.08 11.38 -6.26
N HIS A 25 7.41 11.40 -6.39
CA HIS A 25 8.20 12.63 -6.47
C HIS A 25 7.80 13.51 -7.66
N ARG A 26 7.49 12.92 -8.83
CA ARG A 26 7.04 13.67 -10.01
C ARG A 26 5.70 14.36 -9.83
N ASN A 27 4.81 13.85 -9.00
CA ASN A 27 3.48 14.44 -8.81
C ASN A 27 3.41 15.36 -7.57
N THR A 28 4.30 15.18 -6.59
CA THR A 28 4.32 16.01 -5.38
C THR A 28 5.34 17.14 -5.46
N HIS A 29 6.43 16.97 -6.23
CA HIS A 29 7.61 17.85 -6.22
C HIS A 29 8.25 18.02 -4.83
N ILE A 30 8.02 17.06 -3.93
CA ILE A 30 8.54 17.04 -2.57
C ILE A 30 9.66 16.01 -2.49
N ASP A 31 10.80 16.43 -1.93
CA ASP A 31 11.86 15.53 -1.48
C ASP A 31 11.53 14.97 -0.10
N PHE A 32 11.73 13.66 0.06
CA PHE A 32 11.42 12.97 1.32
C PHE A 32 12.50 11.94 1.67
N PRO A 33 12.78 11.73 2.96
CA PRO A 33 13.77 10.77 3.41
C PRO A 33 13.31 9.33 3.14
N LEU A 34 13.86 8.70 2.11
CA LEU A 34 13.47 7.34 1.69
C LEU A 34 13.54 6.30 2.81
N ASN A 35 14.50 6.42 3.74
CA ASN A 35 14.66 5.49 4.86
C ASN A 35 13.58 5.60 5.95
N GLN A 36 12.83 6.71 5.98
CA GLN A 36 11.73 6.94 6.92
C GLN A 36 10.36 6.84 6.24
N THR A 37 10.32 7.04 4.91
CA THR A 37 9.09 6.98 4.11
C THR A 37 8.85 5.59 3.53
N PHE A 38 9.89 4.85 3.13
CA PHE A 38 9.75 3.57 2.42
C PHE A 38 10.49 2.43 3.12
N PHE A 39 9.74 1.37 3.46
CA PHE A 39 10.26 0.18 4.10
C PHE A 39 10.01 -1.04 3.22
N ALA A 40 11.05 -1.83 2.95
CA ALA A 40 10.92 -3.06 2.16
C ALA A 40 11.74 -4.19 2.78
N PRO A 41 11.26 -5.45 2.69
CA PRO A 41 12.02 -6.61 3.16
C PRO A 41 13.38 -6.72 2.49
N ALA A 42 13.47 -6.39 1.20
CA ALA A 42 14.71 -6.43 0.42
C ALA A 42 15.76 -5.41 0.90
N LYS A 43 15.35 -4.33 1.58
CA LYS A 43 16.27 -3.31 2.12
C LYS A 43 16.65 -3.59 3.57
N ASN A 44 15.67 -3.82 4.44
CA ASN A 44 15.90 -4.12 5.85
C ASN A 44 14.70 -4.88 6.44
N VAL A 45 14.84 -6.20 6.58
CA VAL A 45 13.78 -7.09 7.07
C VAL A 45 13.36 -6.74 8.51
N SER A 46 14.30 -6.37 9.37
CA SER A 46 14.02 -6.06 10.77
C SER A 46 13.14 -4.82 10.90
N MET A 47 13.56 -3.71 10.27
CA MET A 47 12.79 -2.46 10.30
C MET A 47 11.46 -2.61 9.57
N PHE A 48 11.42 -3.36 8.47
CA PHE A 48 10.16 -3.65 7.78
C PHE A 48 9.16 -4.37 8.69
N ASN A 49 9.58 -5.42 9.41
CA ASN A 49 8.69 -6.13 10.33
C ASN A 49 8.26 -5.23 11.49
N GLU A 50 9.17 -4.43 12.06
CA GLU A 50 8.85 -3.50 13.15
C GLU A 50 7.78 -2.47 12.74
N VAL A 51 7.90 -1.89 11.54
CA VAL A 51 6.89 -0.96 11.00
C VAL A 51 5.59 -1.69 10.65
N LEU A 52 5.66 -2.91 10.11
CA LEU A 52 4.48 -3.71 9.79
C LEU A 52 3.66 -4.09 11.05
N GLU A 53 4.37 -4.44 12.12
CA GLU A 53 3.81 -4.83 13.42
C GLU A 53 3.25 -3.63 14.18
N SER A 54 3.98 -2.52 14.26
CA SER A 54 3.51 -1.30 14.93
C SER A 54 2.27 -0.68 14.27
N THR A 55 2.12 -0.83 12.95
CA THR A 55 0.93 -0.37 12.22
C THR A 55 -0.20 -1.40 12.20
N ALA A 56 0.00 -2.58 12.79
CA ALA A 56 -1.01 -3.63 12.80
C ALA A 56 -1.99 -3.52 13.95
N GLN A 57 -3.20 -3.05 13.63
CA GLN A 57 -4.32 -3.03 14.56
C GLN A 57 -4.88 -4.43 14.86
N ASN A 58 -4.76 -5.37 13.91
CA ASN A 58 -5.24 -6.74 14.07
C ASN A 58 -4.10 -7.72 13.82
N LEU A 59 -3.79 -8.53 14.84
CA LEU A 59 -2.74 -9.54 14.82
C LEU A 59 -2.92 -10.59 13.70
N ARG A 60 -4.14 -10.75 13.15
CA ARG A 60 -4.37 -11.63 11.99
C ARG A 60 -3.48 -11.26 10.81
N PHE A 61 -3.19 -9.97 10.63
CA PHE A 61 -2.34 -9.46 9.54
C PHE A 61 -0.84 -9.72 9.74
N LEU A 62 -0.44 -10.18 10.93
CA LEU A 62 0.93 -10.57 11.26
C LEU A 62 1.17 -12.07 11.13
N THR A 63 0.10 -12.85 10.93
CA THR A 63 0.22 -14.31 10.79
C THR A 63 0.95 -14.67 9.50
N LYS A 64 1.77 -15.73 9.55
CA LYS A 64 2.56 -16.21 8.40
C LYS A 64 1.70 -16.59 7.19
N SER A 65 0.43 -16.95 7.40
CA SER A 65 -0.49 -17.31 6.32
C SER A 65 -1.00 -16.10 5.53
N MET A 66 -0.88 -14.87 6.06
CA MET A 66 -1.30 -13.68 5.34
C MET A 66 -0.21 -13.20 4.39
N PRO A 67 -0.55 -12.87 3.12
CA PRO A 67 0.40 -12.23 2.21
C PRO A 67 0.92 -10.93 2.80
N LYS A 68 2.24 -10.82 2.93
CA LYS A 68 2.91 -9.59 3.37
C LYS A 68 3.01 -8.59 2.20
N PRO A 69 2.94 -7.27 2.47
CA PRO A 69 3.12 -6.28 1.42
C PRO A 69 4.56 -6.31 0.90
N GLY A 70 4.72 -5.90 -0.37
CA GLY A 70 6.01 -5.74 -1.00
C GLY A 70 6.89 -4.65 -0.38
N PHE A 71 6.23 -3.57 0.02
CA PHE A 71 6.82 -2.45 0.74
C PHE A 71 5.72 -1.72 1.53
N ILE A 72 6.14 -0.90 2.49
CA ILE A 72 5.28 0.00 3.25
C ILE A 72 5.70 1.43 2.89
N CYS A 73 4.72 2.29 2.62
CA CYS A 73 4.91 3.72 2.43
C CYS A 73 4.23 4.47 3.56
N ASN A 74 5.01 5.22 4.33
CA ASN A 74 4.52 6.13 5.37
C ASN A 74 4.53 7.56 4.79
N PRO A 75 3.41 8.08 4.29
CA PRO A 75 3.34 9.43 3.74
C PRO A 75 3.68 10.46 4.82
N ILE A 76 4.44 11.50 4.45
CA ILE A 76 4.86 12.60 5.35
C ILE A 76 4.12 13.92 5.04
N ASP A 77 3.33 13.94 3.98
CA ASP A 77 2.57 15.09 3.49
C ASP A 77 1.22 14.60 2.94
N GLU A 78 0.18 15.43 3.01
CA GLU A 78 -1.15 15.09 2.51
C GLU A 78 -1.16 14.78 1.01
N SER A 79 -0.33 15.50 0.23
CA SER A 79 -0.18 15.25 -1.21
C SER A 79 0.40 13.86 -1.48
N HIS A 80 1.17 13.27 -0.56
CA HIS A 80 1.68 11.91 -0.73
C HIS A 80 0.56 10.88 -0.68
N VAL A 81 -0.52 11.11 0.08
CA VAL A 81 -1.66 10.19 0.16
C VAL A 81 -2.35 10.11 -1.19
N GLN A 82 -2.76 11.26 -1.74
CA GLN A 82 -3.44 11.32 -3.03
C GLN A 82 -2.56 10.77 -4.16
N ASN A 83 -1.28 11.16 -4.19
CA ASN A 83 -0.36 10.72 -5.24
C ASN A 83 0.05 9.25 -5.10
N SER A 84 0.02 8.68 -3.90
CA SER A 84 0.21 7.23 -3.71
C SER A 84 -0.89 6.42 -4.40
N ILE A 85 -2.14 6.90 -4.38
CA ILE A 85 -3.25 6.26 -5.08
C ILE A 85 -3.02 6.34 -6.59
N ILE A 86 -2.71 7.54 -7.11
CA ILE A 86 -2.46 7.76 -8.55
C ILE A 86 -1.30 6.88 -9.05
N CYS A 87 -0.19 6.84 -8.31
CA CYS A 87 0.98 6.06 -8.70
C CYS A 87 0.75 4.56 -8.59
N SER A 88 -0.03 4.11 -7.61
CA SER A 88 -0.40 2.69 -7.50
C SER A 88 -1.22 2.25 -8.72
N THR A 89 -2.22 3.03 -9.11
CA THR A 89 -3.04 2.74 -10.30
C THR A 89 -2.21 2.74 -11.58
N LYS A 90 -1.30 3.71 -11.77
CA LYS A 90 -0.45 3.79 -12.97
C LYS A 90 0.53 2.62 -13.11
N LEU A 91 0.95 2.04 -11.99
CA LEU A 91 1.95 0.97 -11.94
C LEU A 91 1.33 -0.42 -11.69
N ASP A 92 -0.01 -0.51 -11.69
CA ASP A 92 -0.76 -1.74 -11.37
C ASP A 92 -0.36 -2.35 -10.01
N ILE A 93 -0.10 -1.49 -9.03
CA ILE A 93 0.24 -1.90 -7.66
C ILE A 93 -1.05 -2.03 -6.85
N HIS A 94 -1.24 -3.20 -6.25
CA HIS A 94 -2.34 -3.42 -5.30
C HIS A 94 -2.08 -2.61 -4.01
N LEU A 95 -2.74 -1.46 -3.89
CA LEU A 95 -2.62 -0.56 -2.75
C LEU A 95 -3.55 -0.98 -1.61
N ARG A 96 -3.01 -1.03 -0.39
CA ARG A 96 -3.80 -1.22 0.83
C ARG A 96 -3.51 -0.10 1.83
N ILE A 97 -4.56 0.59 2.25
CA ILE A 97 -4.48 1.72 3.18
C ILE A 97 -4.74 1.19 4.60
N ARG A 98 -3.95 1.68 5.57
CA ARG A 98 -4.13 1.43 7.00
C ARG A 98 -4.05 2.76 7.73
N SER A 99 -5.12 3.13 8.43
CA SER A 99 -5.13 4.28 9.35
C SER A 99 -4.80 3.79 10.76
N GLY A 100 -4.28 4.68 11.61
CA GLY A 100 -4.03 4.41 13.03
C GLY A 100 -5.30 4.22 13.88
N GLY A 101 -6.51 4.43 13.35
CA GLY A 101 -7.78 4.21 14.04
C GLY A 101 -8.93 3.83 13.10
N HIS A 102 -9.65 2.77 13.48
CA HIS A 102 -10.89 2.19 12.92
C HIS A 102 -10.95 2.09 11.39
N ASP A 103 -10.66 0.89 10.90
CA ASP A 103 -10.69 0.48 9.49
C ASP A 103 -11.94 1.05 8.74
N TYR A 104 -11.73 2.05 7.88
CA TYR A 104 -12.62 2.25 6.74
C TYR A 104 -12.14 1.31 5.64
N GLU A 105 -12.80 0.16 5.52
CA GLU A 105 -12.53 -0.81 4.46
C GLU A 105 -12.99 -0.24 3.10
N GLY A 106 -12.15 0.62 2.50
CA GLY A 106 -12.30 1.07 1.12
C GLY A 106 -11.82 0.01 0.13
N LEU A 107 -12.52 -1.12 0.05
CA LEU A 107 -12.40 -2.04 -1.07
C LEU A 107 -13.23 -1.49 -2.23
N SER A 108 -12.57 -1.04 -3.30
CA SER A 108 -13.19 -1.08 -4.63
C SER A 108 -12.23 -1.75 -5.58
N SER A 109 -12.57 -3.00 -5.88
CA SER A 109 -11.96 -3.86 -6.90
C SER A 109 -12.15 -3.26 -8.29
N GLY A 110 -11.23 -3.60 -9.19
CA GLY A 110 -11.14 -3.10 -10.57
C GLY A 110 -12.36 -3.35 -11.49
N PRO A 111 -12.20 -3.09 -12.80
CA PRO A 111 -13.29 -2.83 -13.71
C PRO A 111 -14.00 -4.12 -14.16
N ALA A 112 -15.31 -4.14 -14.03
CA ALA A 112 -16.21 -5.06 -14.73
C ALA A 112 -17.53 -4.32 -15.05
N ASP A 113 -17.72 -4.05 -16.34
CA ASP A 113 -18.95 -4.09 -17.13
C ASP A 113 -20.28 -3.51 -16.57
N ASP A 114 -20.79 -2.53 -17.33
CA ASP A 114 -22.17 -2.03 -17.50
C ASP A 114 -23.21 -2.12 -16.37
N GLN A 115 -23.57 -0.95 -15.79
CA GLN A 115 -24.93 -0.37 -15.82
C GLN A 115 -24.97 1.00 -15.06
N GLU A 116 -25.09 2.13 -15.78
CA GLU A 116 -25.61 3.44 -15.31
C GLU A 116 -27.17 3.38 -15.29
N PRO A 117 -27.98 4.26 -14.62
CA PRO A 117 -27.68 5.41 -13.73
C PRO A 117 -28.47 5.50 -12.42
N ALA A 118 -28.00 6.35 -11.48
CA ALA A 118 -28.85 7.34 -10.78
C ALA A 118 -28.04 8.36 -9.95
N VAL A 119 -27.96 9.59 -10.49
CA VAL A 119 -28.36 10.85 -9.83
C VAL A 119 -27.83 11.23 -8.42
N HIS A 120 -26.99 12.27 -8.47
CA HIS A 120 -26.69 13.37 -7.51
C HIS A 120 -25.60 13.26 -6.41
N PRO A 121 -24.77 14.32 -6.26
CA PRO A 121 -23.60 14.37 -5.37
C PRO A 121 -23.98 14.83 -3.96
N PRO A 122 -23.11 14.62 -2.96
CA PRO A 122 -22.47 15.80 -2.40
C PRO A 122 -21.01 15.60 -1.92
N ARG A 123 -20.18 16.56 -2.33
CA ARG A 123 -19.41 17.43 -1.43
C ARG A 123 -18.30 16.78 -0.60
N ALA A 124 -17.08 16.97 -1.10
CA ALA A 124 -15.84 16.99 -0.31
C ALA A 124 -16.00 17.89 0.92
N HIS A 125 -15.56 17.43 2.10
CA HIS A 125 -15.04 18.24 3.20
C HIS A 125 -14.07 17.37 4.01
N CYS A 126 -12.81 17.84 4.04
CA CYS A 126 -11.63 17.45 4.83
C CYS A 126 -11.39 15.94 5.06
#